data_AF-A0A538QD29-F1
#
_entry.id   AF-A0A538QD29-F1
#
_cell.length_a   1.000
_cell.length_b   1.000
_cell.length_c   1.000
_cell.angle_alpha   90.00
_cell.angle_beta   90.00
_cell.angle_gamma   90.00
#
_symmetry.space_group_name_H-M   'P 1'
#
loop_
_entity.id
_entity.type
_entity.pdbx_description
1 polymer ?
#
loop_
_entity_poly.entity_id
_entity_poly.type
_entity_poly.pdbx_seq_one_letter_code
_entity_poly.pdbx_strand_id
1 'polypeptide(L)'
;MRALAIHSLVVLGLGGCTDEITDWQMPPSDPYAELERLQRDGPPRYASRVHSCAKLRYRTLGNLLASRGVDLAATGELTAGQLYRQGGPALGAPNYAARVRETIDPGLATTAKLFDIYVQAAPEIIRNLPGRPECQVGGVGAPLFDAQDRCLADGVSCLIGVPAGAVHLEICNQTVADAGDPETGKRLAVAVLAAAAHTCE
;
A
#
# COMPACT_ATOMS: atom_id res chain seq x y z
N MET A 1 58.96 9.43 24.19
CA MET A 1 58.47 8.53 25.25
C MET A 1 57.26 9.16 25.91
N ARG A 2 56.06 8.64 25.61
CA ARG A 2 54.90 8.60 26.50
C ARG A 2 53.91 7.64 25.84
N ALA A 3 53.89 6.43 26.39
CA ALA A 3 52.96 5.38 26.04
C ALA A 3 51.57 5.78 26.53
N LEU A 4 50.53 5.59 25.70
CA LEU A 4 49.17 5.55 26.19
C LEU A 4 48.45 4.34 25.59
N ALA A 5 47.83 3.62 26.52
CA ALA A 5 47.28 2.29 26.46
C ALA A 5 46.29 2.04 25.31
N ILE A 6 46.56 0.95 24.59
CA ILE A 6 45.55 0.06 24.01
C ILE A 6 44.88 -0.64 25.20
N HIS A 7 43.57 -0.49 25.41
CA HIS A 7 42.65 -1.49 26.01
C HIS A 7 41.25 -0.87 26.18
N SER A 8 40.35 -1.16 25.25
CA SER A 8 38.96 -1.53 25.53
C SER A 8 38.31 -1.91 24.20
N LEU A 9 38.32 -3.21 23.94
CA LEU A 9 37.54 -3.85 22.90
C LEU A 9 36.07 -3.69 23.30
N VAL A 10 35.35 -2.80 22.61
CA VAL A 10 33.90 -2.71 22.71
C VAL A 10 33.32 -3.92 21.98
N VAL A 11 32.94 -4.94 22.75
CA VAL A 11 31.96 -5.93 22.32
C VAL A 11 30.59 -5.32 22.57
N LEU A 12 30.06 -4.62 21.58
CA LEU A 12 28.63 -4.32 21.49
C LEU A 12 28.07 -5.23 20.41
N GLY A 13 27.19 -6.13 20.87
CA GLY A 13 26.72 -7.29 20.15
C GLY A 13 26.08 -6.94 18.81
N LEU A 14 26.49 -7.69 17.80
CA LEU A 14 25.68 -8.06 16.65
C LEU A 14 24.50 -8.90 17.15
N GLY A 15 23.46 -8.24 17.64
CA GLY A 15 22.24 -8.87 18.14
C GLY A 15 21.02 -8.11 17.62
N GLY A 16 20.77 -8.19 16.31
CA GLY A 16 19.61 -7.54 15.70
C GLY A 16 19.11 -8.19 14.40
N CYS A 17 19.68 -9.32 14.01
CA CYS A 17 19.18 -10.13 12.90
C CYS A 17 19.18 -11.61 13.33
N THR A 18 18.42 -11.92 14.38
CA THR A 18 17.98 -13.30 14.58
C THR A 18 16.62 -13.44 13.92
N ASP A 19 16.52 -14.42 13.02
CA ASP A 19 15.27 -14.95 12.48
C ASP A 19 14.40 -15.52 13.61
N GLU A 20 13.80 -14.64 14.39
CA GLU A 20 12.68 -14.98 15.24
C GLU A 20 11.51 -14.17 14.71
N ILE A 21 10.82 -14.75 13.71
CA ILE A 21 9.36 -14.67 13.73
C ILE A 21 8.98 -15.35 15.05
N THR A 22 9.03 -14.61 16.15
CA THR A 22 8.26 -14.97 17.32
C THR A 22 6.84 -15.01 16.78
N ASP A 23 6.35 -16.22 16.57
CA ASP A 23 4.93 -16.52 16.72
C ASP A 23 4.52 -15.71 17.93
N TRP A 24 3.73 -14.66 17.72
CA TRP A 24 3.15 -13.93 18.83
C TRP A 24 2.40 -15.00 19.58
N GLN A 25 2.97 -15.50 20.69
CA GLN A 25 2.25 -16.29 21.66
C GLN A 25 1.19 -15.34 22.16
N MET A 26 0.06 -15.31 21.43
CA MET A 26 -1.14 -14.69 21.90
C MET A 26 -1.33 -15.31 23.28
N PRO A 27 -1.43 -14.50 24.35
CA PRO A 27 -1.73 -15.05 25.67
C PRO A 27 -2.94 -15.98 25.48
N PRO A 28 -2.92 -17.20 26.05
CA PRO A 28 -3.92 -18.22 25.75
C PRO A 28 -5.29 -17.55 25.85
N SER A 29 -5.93 -17.36 24.70
CA SER A 29 -7.19 -16.65 24.64
C SER A 29 -8.16 -17.42 25.50
N ASP A 30 -8.88 -16.72 26.38
CA ASP A 30 -9.95 -17.33 27.16
C ASP A 30 -10.78 -18.23 26.23
N PRO A 31 -10.90 -19.54 26.50
CA PRO A 31 -11.65 -20.45 25.65
C PRO A 31 -13.07 -19.96 25.36
N TYR A 32 -13.67 -19.19 26.27
CA TYR A 32 -14.99 -18.58 26.05
C TYR A 32 -14.94 -17.41 25.06
N ALA A 33 -13.90 -16.59 25.08
CA ALA A 33 -13.69 -15.52 24.10
C ALA A 33 -13.43 -16.08 22.70
N GLU A 34 -12.69 -17.19 22.60
CA GLU A 34 -12.47 -17.88 21.32
C GLU A 34 -13.76 -18.55 20.81
N LEU A 35 -14.54 -19.17 21.69
CA LEU A 35 -15.87 -19.67 21.35
C LEU A 35 -16.81 -18.57 20.85
N GLU A 36 -16.80 -17.40 21.51
CA GLU A 36 -17.60 -16.24 21.09
C GLU A 36 -17.15 -15.74 19.70
N ARG A 37 -15.84 -15.65 19.45
CA ARG A 37 -15.28 -15.31 18.14
C ARG A 37 -15.70 -16.31 17.06
N LEU A 38 -15.60 -17.61 17.34
CA LEU A 38 -16.03 -18.67 16.43
C LEU A 38 -17.55 -18.68 16.19
N GLN A 39 -18.35 -18.29 17.19
CA GLN A 39 -19.79 -18.11 17.03
C GLN A 39 -20.13 -16.89 16.17
N ARG A 40 -19.35 -15.81 16.30
CA ARG A 40 -19.53 -14.56 15.55
C ARG A 40 -19.06 -14.67 14.09
N ASP A 41 -17.85 -15.18 13.89
CA ASP A 41 -17.14 -15.18 12.60
C ASP A 41 -17.33 -16.51 11.84
N GLY A 42 -17.83 -17.54 12.53
CA GLY A 42 -17.94 -18.90 12.02
C GLY A 42 -16.64 -19.70 12.15
N PRO A 43 -16.65 -20.98 11.72
CA PRO A 43 -15.48 -21.83 11.81
C PRO A 43 -14.32 -21.26 10.97
N PRO A 44 -13.04 -21.48 11.33
CA PRO A 44 -11.91 -20.80 10.71
C PRO A 44 -11.83 -21.00 9.18
N ARG A 45 -12.24 -22.16 8.67
CA ARG A 45 -12.30 -22.42 7.21
C ARG A 45 -13.35 -21.60 6.47
N TYR A 46 -14.42 -21.21 7.16
CA TYR A 46 -15.46 -20.35 6.62
C TYR A 46 -15.03 -18.88 6.74
N ALA A 47 -14.62 -18.46 7.93
CA ALA A 47 -14.14 -17.12 8.20
C ALA A 47 -12.98 -16.74 7.26
N SER A 48 -12.00 -17.64 7.07
CA SER A 48 -10.88 -17.43 6.14
C SER A 48 -11.26 -17.40 4.67
N ARG A 49 -12.47 -17.78 4.26
CA ARG A 49 -12.94 -17.65 2.87
C ARG A 49 -13.82 -16.43 2.66
N VAL A 50 -14.57 -16.05 3.69
CA VAL A 50 -15.50 -14.91 3.65
C VAL A 50 -14.81 -13.61 4.05
N HIS A 51 -13.73 -13.71 4.84
CA HIS A 51 -12.95 -12.58 5.33
C HIS A 51 -11.49 -12.58 4.84
N SER A 52 -11.09 -13.54 3.98
CA SER A 52 -9.86 -13.35 3.19
C SER A 52 -10.14 -12.33 2.11
N CYS A 53 -9.40 -11.23 2.13
CA CYS A 53 -9.41 -10.31 1.01
C CYS A 53 -8.65 -10.92 -0.16
N ALA A 54 -9.23 -10.90 -1.35
CA ALA A 54 -8.50 -11.27 -2.55
C ALA A 54 -7.64 -10.07 -2.99
N LYS A 55 -6.48 -10.36 -3.57
CA LYS A 55 -5.71 -9.30 -4.22
C LYS A 55 -6.41 -8.88 -5.51
N LEU A 56 -6.16 -7.64 -5.92
CA LEU A 56 -6.45 -7.23 -7.30
C LEU A 56 -5.70 -8.11 -8.30
N ARG A 57 -6.43 -8.54 -9.34
CA ARG A 57 -5.81 -9.18 -10.52
C ARG A 57 -4.78 -8.23 -11.11
N TYR A 58 -3.65 -8.76 -11.58
CA TYR A 58 -2.54 -7.99 -12.14
C TYR A 58 -3.03 -7.07 -13.27
N ARG A 59 -3.87 -7.61 -14.16
CA ARG A 59 -4.51 -6.81 -15.23
C ARG A 59 -5.44 -5.73 -14.68
N THR A 60 -6.21 -6.02 -13.63
CA THR A 60 -7.10 -5.04 -12.98
C THR A 60 -6.31 -3.92 -12.34
N LEU A 61 -5.19 -4.24 -11.66
CA LEU A 61 -4.27 -3.24 -11.12
C LEU A 61 -3.74 -2.33 -12.24
N GLY A 62 -3.35 -2.88 -13.39
CA GLY A 62 -2.95 -2.08 -14.55
C GLY A 62 -4.07 -1.14 -15.03
N ASN A 63 -5.29 -1.67 -15.19
CA ASN A 63 -6.43 -0.85 -15.60
C ASN A 63 -6.73 0.27 -14.58
N LEU A 64 -6.62 -0.03 -13.29
CA LEU A 64 -6.82 0.92 -12.20
C LEU A 64 -5.74 2.01 -12.19
N LEU A 65 -4.46 1.66 -12.34
CA LEU A 65 -3.39 2.65 -12.44
C LEU A 65 -3.60 3.56 -13.66
N ALA A 66 -3.96 3.00 -14.80
CA ALA A 66 -4.25 3.75 -16.02
C ALA A 66 -5.47 4.67 -15.86
N SER A 67 -6.52 4.22 -15.17
CA SER A 67 -7.72 5.05 -14.89
C SER A 67 -7.41 6.21 -13.95
N ARG A 68 -6.43 6.07 -13.05
CA ARG A 68 -5.91 7.19 -12.23
C ARG A 68 -4.84 8.02 -12.92
N GLY A 69 -4.53 7.68 -14.16
CA GLY A 69 -3.71 8.44 -15.06
C GLY A 69 -2.21 8.22 -14.97
N VAL A 70 -1.82 7.02 -14.54
CA VAL A 70 -0.44 6.55 -14.60
C VAL A 70 -0.08 6.10 -16.02
N ASP A 71 1.08 6.53 -16.52
CA ASP A 71 1.65 6.04 -17.78
C ASP A 71 2.32 4.67 -17.58
N LEU A 72 1.57 3.62 -17.89
CA LEU A 72 2.08 2.24 -17.85
C LEU A 72 3.05 1.90 -18.98
N ALA A 73 3.31 2.79 -19.92
CA ALA A 73 4.30 2.61 -20.98
C ALA A 73 5.62 3.33 -20.68
N ALA A 74 5.67 4.19 -19.65
CA ALA A 74 6.88 4.91 -19.26
C ALA A 74 8.08 3.96 -19.08
N THR A 75 9.20 4.29 -19.73
CA THR A 75 10.43 3.45 -19.77
C THR A 75 11.59 4.02 -18.96
N GLY A 76 11.40 5.18 -18.33
CA GLY A 76 12.40 5.76 -17.43
C GLY A 76 12.60 4.90 -16.17
N GLU A 77 13.80 5.00 -15.59
CA GLU A 77 14.16 4.30 -14.35
C GLU A 77 13.24 4.70 -13.20
N LEU A 78 12.83 3.71 -12.41
CA LEU A 78 11.94 3.82 -11.25
C LEU A 78 10.59 4.47 -11.57
N THR A 79 10.10 4.44 -12.81
CA THR A 79 8.73 4.89 -13.11
C THR A 79 7.70 3.88 -12.59
N ALA A 80 6.47 4.35 -12.29
CA ALA A 80 5.38 3.46 -11.89
C ALA A 80 5.07 2.40 -12.96
N GLY A 81 5.11 2.79 -14.24
CA GLY A 81 4.97 1.87 -15.36
C GLY A 81 6.05 0.79 -15.39
N GLN A 82 7.32 1.14 -15.18
CA GLN A 82 8.40 0.15 -15.07
C GLN A 82 8.18 -0.79 -13.88
N LEU A 83 7.88 -0.25 -12.69
CA LEU A 83 7.67 -1.06 -11.48
C LEU A 83 6.50 -2.03 -11.62
N TYR A 84 5.40 -1.61 -12.27
CA TYR A 84 4.28 -2.49 -12.59
C TYR A 84 4.71 -3.62 -13.54
N ARG A 85 5.31 -3.28 -14.69
CA ARG A 85 5.68 -4.26 -15.73
C ARG A 85 6.74 -5.26 -15.25
N GLN A 86 7.72 -4.82 -14.46
CA GLN A 86 8.79 -5.68 -13.93
C GLN A 86 8.40 -6.34 -12.60
N GLY A 87 7.39 -5.81 -11.90
CA GLY A 87 6.89 -6.32 -10.62
C GLY A 87 5.99 -7.55 -10.72
N GLY A 88 5.70 -8.05 -11.93
CA GLY A 88 4.82 -9.20 -12.15
C GLY A 88 5.03 -10.38 -11.21
N PRO A 89 6.27 -10.89 -11.01
CA PRO A 89 6.54 -11.97 -10.07
C PRO A 89 6.18 -11.63 -8.61
N ALA A 90 6.46 -10.40 -8.15
CA ALA A 90 6.13 -9.95 -6.80
C ALA A 90 4.62 -9.72 -6.61
N LEU A 91 3.92 -9.28 -7.66
CA LEU A 91 2.47 -9.08 -7.69
C LEU A 91 1.68 -10.38 -7.90
N GLY A 92 2.36 -11.52 -8.06
CA GLY A 92 1.74 -12.82 -8.31
C GLY A 92 1.07 -12.94 -9.69
N ALA A 93 1.56 -12.20 -10.70
CA ALA A 93 1.06 -12.24 -12.07
C ALA A 93 1.17 -13.66 -12.67
N PRO A 94 0.29 -14.04 -13.62
CA PRO A 94 0.32 -15.37 -14.21
C PRO A 94 1.61 -15.59 -15.03
N ASN A 95 2.22 -16.76 -14.90
CA ASN A 95 3.34 -17.18 -15.76
C ASN A 95 2.90 -18.36 -16.62
N TYR A 96 2.40 -18.05 -17.82
CA TYR A 96 1.88 -19.05 -18.76
C TYR A 96 2.95 -20.01 -19.27
N ALA A 97 4.20 -19.54 -19.45
CA ALA A 97 5.31 -20.39 -19.87
C ALA A 97 5.62 -21.47 -18.82
N ALA A 98 5.54 -21.11 -17.53
CA ALA A 98 5.72 -22.04 -16.42
C ALA A 98 4.41 -22.75 -15.98
N ARG A 99 3.28 -22.49 -16.65
CA ARG A 99 1.94 -22.99 -16.27
C ARG A 99 1.54 -22.63 -14.83
N VAL A 100 2.03 -21.50 -14.33
CA VAL A 100 1.70 -20.98 -13.01
C VAL A 100 0.54 -20.00 -13.15
N ARG A 101 -0.56 -20.29 -12.46
CA ARG A 101 -1.71 -19.39 -12.37
C ARG A 101 -1.36 -18.14 -11.58
N GLU A 102 -2.11 -17.08 -11.82
CA GLU A 102 -2.07 -15.92 -10.93
C GLU A 102 -2.51 -16.30 -9.51
N THR A 103 -1.72 -15.87 -8.53
CA THR A 103 -2.04 -15.97 -7.09
C THR A 103 -3.28 -15.13 -6.81
N ILE A 104 -4.14 -15.54 -5.88
CA ILE A 104 -5.36 -14.79 -5.53
C ILE A 104 -5.26 -14.09 -4.18
N ASP A 105 -4.31 -14.50 -3.34
CA ASP A 105 -4.10 -13.96 -2.01
C ASP A 105 -2.99 -12.89 -2.04
N PRO A 106 -3.16 -11.76 -1.32
CA PRO A 106 -2.10 -10.77 -1.15
C PRO A 106 -1.03 -11.32 -0.19
N GLY A 107 0.19 -11.51 -0.69
CA GLY A 107 1.37 -11.81 0.13
C GLY A 107 2.15 -10.54 0.47
N LEU A 108 3.13 -10.65 1.38
CA LEU A 108 4.01 -9.52 1.75
C LEU A 108 4.68 -8.87 0.53
N ALA A 109 5.18 -9.69 -0.41
CA ALA A 109 5.79 -9.19 -1.65
C ALA A 109 4.79 -8.44 -2.54
N THR A 110 3.53 -8.89 -2.59
CA THR A 110 2.45 -8.23 -3.34
C THR A 110 2.17 -6.86 -2.73
N THR A 111 1.95 -6.79 -1.42
CA THR A 111 1.60 -5.54 -0.72
C THR A 111 2.75 -4.53 -0.76
N ALA A 112 3.99 -4.98 -0.53
CA ALA A 112 5.16 -4.12 -0.64
C ALA A 112 5.33 -3.58 -2.07
N LYS A 113 5.22 -4.44 -3.09
CA LYS A 113 5.34 -4.00 -4.48
C LYS A 113 4.19 -3.07 -4.90
N LEU A 114 2.99 -3.31 -4.41
CA LEU A 114 1.83 -2.44 -4.66
C LEU A 114 2.08 -1.04 -4.09
N PHE A 115 2.59 -0.95 -2.85
CA PHE A 115 2.94 0.32 -2.23
C PHE A 115 4.05 1.06 -3.00
N ASP A 116 5.14 0.37 -3.38
CA ASP A 116 6.22 0.95 -4.20
C ASP A 116 5.68 1.56 -5.49
N ILE A 117 4.77 0.84 -6.17
CA ILE A 117 4.13 1.31 -7.40
C ILE A 117 3.33 2.57 -7.13
N TYR A 118 2.54 2.63 -6.05
CA TYR A 118 1.75 3.82 -5.74
C TYR A 118 2.60 5.02 -5.32
N VAL A 119 3.72 4.81 -4.61
CA VAL A 119 4.68 5.89 -4.30
C VAL A 119 5.21 6.51 -5.58
N GLN A 120 5.64 5.68 -6.54
CA GLN A 120 6.14 6.18 -7.83
C GLN A 120 5.03 6.72 -8.73
N ALA A 121 3.80 6.23 -8.59
CA ALA A 121 2.65 6.69 -9.35
C ALA A 121 2.09 8.02 -8.85
N ALA A 122 2.31 8.35 -7.57
CA ALA A 122 1.67 9.48 -6.92
C ALA A 122 1.85 10.82 -7.68
N PRO A 123 3.04 11.19 -8.21
CA PRO A 123 3.17 12.42 -8.99
C PRO A 123 2.30 12.44 -10.26
N GLU A 124 2.15 11.30 -10.92
CA GLU A 124 1.29 11.18 -12.10
C GLU A 124 -0.19 11.24 -11.72
N ILE A 125 -0.58 10.54 -10.66
CA ILE A 125 -1.94 10.56 -10.13
C ILE A 125 -2.34 11.98 -9.73
N ILE A 126 -1.54 12.67 -8.91
CA ILE A 126 -1.83 14.04 -8.45
C ILE A 126 -2.07 14.98 -9.63
N ARG A 127 -1.26 14.87 -10.68
CA ARG A 127 -1.36 15.71 -11.87
C ARG A 127 -2.52 15.34 -12.78
N ASN A 128 -2.78 14.05 -12.98
CA ASN A 128 -3.64 13.57 -14.06
C ASN A 128 -5.05 13.21 -13.58
N LEU A 129 -5.24 12.88 -12.31
CA LEU A 129 -6.52 12.45 -11.73
C LEU A 129 -7.66 13.45 -12.02
N PRO A 130 -7.51 14.79 -11.86
CA PRO A 130 -8.61 15.72 -12.10
C PRO A 130 -9.07 15.75 -13.57
N GLY A 131 -8.17 15.38 -14.50
CA GLY A 131 -8.49 15.29 -15.92
C GLY A 131 -9.24 14.02 -16.30
N ARG A 132 -9.44 13.07 -15.39
CA ARG A 132 -10.11 11.79 -15.66
C ARG A 132 -11.62 11.97 -15.61
N PRO A 133 -12.37 11.55 -16.65
CA PRO A 133 -13.84 11.68 -16.68
C PRO A 133 -14.53 11.10 -15.45
N GLU A 134 -14.03 9.97 -14.94
CA GLU A 134 -14.51 9.30 -13.73
C GLU A 134 -14.26 10.07 -12.43
N CYS A 135 -13.39 11.10 -12.46
CA CYS A 135 -13.04 11.94 -11.32
C CYS A 135 -13.61 13.36 -11.42
N GLN A 136 -14.52 13.61 -12.37
CA GLN A 136 -15.17 14.90 -12.52
C GLN A 136 -16.50 14.93 -11.78
N VAL A 137 -16.67 15.91 -10.90
CA VAL A 137 -17.93 16.18 -10.20
C VAL A 137 -18.58 17.37 -10.88
N GLY A 138 -19.75 17.16 -11.50
CA GLY A 138 -20.43 18.22 -12.27
C GLY A 138 -19.61 18.76 -13.45
N GLY A 139 -18.73 17.93 -14.04
CA GLY A 139 -17.83 18.32 -15.12
C GLY A 139 -16.56 19.08 -14.67
N VAL A 140 -16.36 19.25 -13.36
CA VAL A 140 -15.16 19.86 -12.78
C VAL A 140 -14.27 18.77 -12.20
N GLY A 141 -13.01 18.73 -12.61
CA GLY A 141 -12.03 17.78 -12.09
C GLY A 141 -11.80 17.98 -10.60
N ALA A 142 -11.84 16.90 -9.82
CA ALA A 142 -11.61 16.94 -8.39
C ALA A 142 -10.09 16.82 -8.07
N PRO A 143 -9.41 17.89 -7.64
CA PRO A 143 -8.03 17.81 -7.19
C PRO A 143 -7.92 17.01 -5.89
N LEU A 144 -6.78 16.34 -5.70
CA LEU A 144 -6.49 15.61 -4.46
C LEU A 144 -6.17 16.54 -3.29
N PHE A 145 -5.53 17.68 -3.59
CA PHE A 145 -5.05 18.64 -2.61
C PHE A 145 -5.49 20.05 -3.01
N ASP A 146 -5.81 20.88 -2.02
CA ASP A 146 -6.02 22.32 -2.23
C ASP A 146 -4.70 23.11 -2.25
N ALA A 147 -4.81 24.44 -2.32
CA ALA A 147 -3.65 25.34 -2.31
C ALA A 147 -2.92 25.40 -0.96
N GLN A 148 -3.49 24.82 0.10
CA GLN A 148 -2.91 24.70 1.45
C GLN A 148 -2.43 23.28 1.74
N ASP A 149 -2.30 22.44 0.70
CA ASP A 149 -1.91 21.03 0.79
C ASP A 149 -2.89 20.17 1.63
N ARG A 150 -4.14 20.61 1.80
CA ARG A 150 -5.19 19.82 2.48
C ARG A 150 -5.88 18.91 1.49
N CYS A 151 -6.15 17.69 1.92
CA CYS A 151 -6.81 16.69 1.11
C CYS A 151 -8.29 17.01 0.90
N LEU A 152 -8.76 16.87 -0.34
CA LEU A 152 -10.14 17.15 -0.73
C LEU A 152 -10.94 15.86 -0.89
N ALA A 153 -12.17 15.86 -0.37
CA ALA A 153 -13.03 14.69 -0.33
C ALA A 153 -13.29 14.08 -1.70
N ASP A 154 -13.60 14.89 -2.71
CA ASP A 154 -13.91 14.40 -4.06
C ASP A 154 -12.69 13.75 -4.73
N GLY A 155 -11.51 14.36 -4.60
CA GLY A 155 -10.27 13.82 -5.16
C GLY A 155 -9.87 12.51 -4.47
N VAL A 156 -9.94 12.47 -3.14
CA VAL A 156 -9.70 11.25 -2.37
C VAL A 156 -10.72 10.17 -2.71
N SER A 157 -12.00 10.53 -2.86
CA SER A 157 -13.06 9.58 -3.25
C SER A 157 -12.77 8.96 -4.60
N CYS A 158 -12.35 9.77 -5.59
CA CYS A 158 -11.96 9.20 -6.87
C CYS A 158 -10.72 8.32 -6.74
N LEU A 159 -9.74 8.68 -5.89
CA LEU A 159 -8.53 7.88 -5.66
C LEU A 159 -8.78 6.54 -4.97
N ILE A 160 -9.80 6.40 -4.14
CA ILE A 160 -10.08 5.13 -3.44
C ILE A 160 -11.28 4.38 -4.02
N GLY A 161 -12.02 4.99 -4.96
CA GLY A 161 -13.19 4.39 -5.60
C GLY A 161 -14.46 4.33 -4.74
N VAL A 162 -14.42 4.89 -3.52
CA VAL A 162 -15.55 4.98 -2.59
C VAL A 162 -15.62 6.37 -1.95
N PRO A 163 -16.78 6.83 -1.45
CA PRO A 163 -16.89 8.14 -0.79
C PRO A 163 -15.92 8.29 0.39
N ALA A 164 -15.07 9.30 0.34
CA ALA A 164 -14.08 9.57 1.36
C ALA A 164 -14.73 10.17 2.62
N GLY A 165 -14.76 9.39 3.71
CA GLY A 165 -15.13 9.88 5.04
C GLY A 165 -14.04 10.70 5.75
N ALA A 166 -14.38 11.26 6.90
CA ALA A 166 -13.49 12.10 7.71
C ALA A 166 -12.17 11.41 8.09
N VAL A 167 -12.20 10.10 8.36
CA VAL A 167 -11.00 9.31 8.70
C VAL A 167 -10.00 9.27 7.55
N HIS A 168 -10.46 9.15 6.30
CA HIS A 168 -9.56 9.16 5.14
C HIS A 168 -8.87 10.52 5.00
N LEU A 169 -9.64 11.60 5.18
CA LEU A 169 -9.10 12.96 5.11
C LEU A 169 -8.13 13.24 6.25
N GLU A 170 -8.42 12.73 7.46
CA GLU A 170 -7.53 12.88 8.60
C GLU A 170 -6.19 12.17 8.36
N ILE A 171 -6.21 10.89 7.96
CA ILE A 171 -5.00 10.13 7.63
C ILE A 171 -4.20 10.84 6.52
N CYS A 172 -4.88 11.31 5.48
CA CYS A 172 -4.26 12.02 4.37
C CYS A 172 -3.55 13.30 4.84
N ASN A 173 -4.28 14.14 5.58
CA ASN A 173 -3.77 15.41 6.08
C ASN A 173 -2.64 15.23 7.09
N GLN A 174 -2.74 14.23 7.98
CA GLN A 174 -1.71 13.90 8.94
C GLN A 174 -0.44 13.39 8.24
N THR A 175 -0.58 12.55 7.21
CA THR A 175 0.55 12.07 6.41
C THR A 175 1.27 13.22 5.71
N VAL A 176 0.53 14.23 5.22
CA VAL A 176 1.12 15.44 4.63
C VAL A 176 1.85 16.28 5.70
N ALA A 177 1.26 16.43 6.89
CA ALA A 177 1.80 17.26 7.97
C ALA A 177 3.06 16.65 8.64
N ASP A 178 3.12 15.33 8.74
CA ASP A 178 4.22 14.62 9.43
C ASP A 178 5.45 14.42 8.53
N ALA A 179 5.33 14.62 7.22
CA ALA A 179 6.43 14.48 6.30
C ALA A 179 7.44 15.63 6.44
N GLY A 180 8.71 15.36 6.09
CA GLY A 180 9.76 16.39 6.11
C GLY A 180 9.52 17.56 5.14
N ASP A 181 8.69 17.35 4.13
CA ASP A 181 8.21 18.38 3.21
C ASP A 181 6.81 18.02 2.65
N PRO A 182 5.99 19.02 2.24
CA PRO A 182 4.65 18.76 1.74
C PRO A 182 4.59 17.94 0.45
N GLU A 183 5.62 17.99 -0.41
CA GLU A 183 5.61 17.25 -1.66
C GLU A 183 5.78 15.74 -1.40
N THR A 184 6.74 15.37 -0.55
CA THR A 184 6.91 14.02 -0.04
C THR A 184 5.66 13.55 0.70
N GLY A 185 5.09 14.41 1.54
CA GLY A 185 3.85 14.14 2.27
C GLY A 185 2.67 13.82 1.35
N LYS A 186 2.47 14.62 0.28
CA LYS A 186 1.43 14.38 -0.72
C LYS A 186 1.61 13.05 -1.46
N ARG A 187 2.85 12.71 -1.82
CA ARG A 187 3.16 11.43 -2.47
C ARG A 187 2.85 10.24 -1.56
N LEU A 188 3.25 10.33 -0.29
CA LEU A 188 2.97 9.30 0.71
C LEU A 188 1.47 9.19 1.00
N ALA A 189 0.76 10.32 1.14
CA ALA A 189 -0.68 10.32 1.41
C ALA A 189 -1.47 9.61 0.29
N VAL A 190 -1.14 9.90 -0.97
CA VAL A 190 -1.72 9.19 -2.13
C VAL A 190 -1.40 7.70 -2.08
N ALA A 191 -0.13 7.35 -1.80
CA ALA A 191 0.29 5.96 -1.78
C ALA A 191 -0.35 5.13 -0.66
N VAL A 192 -0.43 5.70 0.55
CA VAL A 192 -1.07 5.06 1.72
C VAL A 192 -2.54 4.82 1.45
N LEU A 193 -3.28 5.85 1.01
CA LEU A 193 -4.72 5.71 0.75
C LEU A 193 -5.01 4.73 -0.40
N ALA A 194 -4.26 4.84 -1.50
CA ALA A 194 -4.46 3.95 -2.65
C ALA A 194 -4.05 2.51 -2.32
N ALA A 195 -2.91 2.29 -1.64
CA ALA A 195 -2.52 0.95 -1.25
C ALA A 195 -3.54 0.33 -0.27
N ALA A 196 -4.01 1.09 0.72
CA ALA A 196 -5.02 0.61 1.66
C ALA A 196 -6.33 0.23 0.95
N ALA A 197 -6.79 1.05 0.00
CA ALA A 197 -8.01 0.79 -0.76
C ALA A 197 -7.88 -0.38 -1.73
N HIS A 198 -6.68 -0.68 -2.23
CA HIS A 198 -6.48 -1.60 -3.36
C HIS A 198 -5.68 -2.86 -3.02
N THR A 199 -5.31 -3.06 -1.75
CA THR A 199 -4.65 -4.30 -1.29
C THR A 199 -5.63 -5.47 -1.23
N CYS A 200 -6.91 -5.16 -1.02
CA CYS A 200 -7.96 -6.09 -0.62
C CYS A 200 -9.27 -5.76 -1.34
N GLU A 201 -9.72 -6.62 -2.26
CA GLU A 201 -11.05 -6.58 -2.88
C GLU A 201 -11.82 -7.90 -2.73
#